data_AF-A0A699VFE1-F1
#
_entry.id   AF-A0A699VFE1-F1
#
_cell.length_a   1.000
_cell.length_b   1.000
_cell.length_c   1.000
_cell.angle_alpha   90.00
_cell.angle_beta   90.00
_cell.angle_gamma   90.00
#
_symmetry.space_group_name_H-M   'P 1'
#
loop_
_entity.id
_entity.type
_entity.pdbx_description
1 polymer ?
#
loop_
_entity_poly.entity_id
_entity_poly.type
_entity_poly.pdbx_seq_one_letter_code
_entity_poly.pdbx_strand_id
1 'polypeptide(L)'
;SSSGTMFLQMKPWEDRKEASEQLFGVIGQLQKEFSVIKGANIVVVPPPAIPGLGNTGGFSFMLEQRESSPDIKAFEAVVNKFVGAANQRPEIGAAYTFFTAKTPGYQLTVDRQQAKKLGVPLTNIFSAMSTYLGSTYVNDFTKYGRNFRVVAQADTFYRQDITALKSFYV
;
A
#
# COMPACT_ATOMS: atom_id res chain seq x y z
N SER A 1 -4.30 0.53 1.28
CA SER A 1 -3.41 -0.03 0.25
C SER A 1 -2.94 -1.40 0.72
N SER A 2 -2.94 -2.40 -0.16
CA SER A 2 -2.37 -3.72 0.11
C SER A 2 -1.22 -3.91 -0.88
N SER A 3 -0.03 -4.22 -0.37
CA SER A 3 1.14 -4.54 -1.17
C SER A 3 1.90 -5.68 -0.50
N GLY A 4 2.65 -6.42 -1.31
CA GLY A 4 3.49 -7.51 -0.84
C GLY A 4 4.73 -7.64 -1.72
N THR A 5 5.83 -8.09 -1.13
CA THR A 5 7.07 -8.38 -1.82
C THR A 5 7.43 -9.83 -1.56
N MET A 6 7.79 -10.55 -2.61
CA MET A 6 8.24 -11.94 -2.53
C MET A 6 9.68 -12.04 -3.02
N PHE A 7 10.51 -12.73 -2.25
CA PHE A 7 11.90 -13.01 -2.63
C PHE A 7 11.98 -14.45 -3.14
N LEU A 8 12.39 -14.60 -4.40
CA LEU A 8 12.50 -15.90 -5.05
C LEU A 8 13.95 -16.35 -5.05
N GLN A 9 14.23 -17.43 -4.32
CA GLN A 9 15.53 -18.11 -4.39
C GLN A 9 15.51 -19.08 -5.57
N MET A 10 16.41 -18.85 -6.53
CA MET A 10 16.58 -19.71 -7.69
C MET A 10 17.55 -20.87 -7.37
N LYS A 11 17.42 -22.00 -8.09
CA LYS A 11 18.34 -23.15 -8.02
C LYS A 11 19.80 -22.76 -8.27
N PRO A 12 20.84 -23.51 -7.89
CA PRO A 12 22.22 -23.24 -8.31
C PRO A 12 22.37 -23.03 -9.83
N TRP A 13 23.37 -22.23 -10.26
CA TRP A 13 23.56 -21.93 -11.69
C TRP A 13 23.84 -23.17 -12.54
N GLU A 14 24.52 -24.17 -11.98
CA GLU A 14 24.87 -25.43 -12.67
C GLU A 14 23.63 -26.24 -13.09
N ASP A 15 22.51 -26.05 -12.38
CA ASP A 15 21.23 -26.72 -12.66
C ASP A 15 20.36 -25.96 -13.66
N ARG A 16 20.78 -24.77 -14.12
CA ARG A 16 20.04 -23.91 -15.05
C ARG A 16 20.72 -23.98 -16.41
N LYS A 17 20.32 -24.90 -17.27
CA LYS A 17 20.99 -25.15 -18.56
C LYS A 17 20.35 -24.35 -19.69
N GLU A 18 19.06 -24.11 -19.60
CA GLU A 18 18.31 -23.39 -20.63
C GLU A 18 18.33 -21.88 -20.40
N ALA A 19 18.27 -21.10 -21.48
CA ALA A 19 18.17 -19.64 -21.40
C ALA A 19 16.92 -19.17 -20.65
N SER A 20 15.84 -19.95 -20.70
CA SER A 20 14.60 -19.76 -19.96
C SER A 20 14.75 -19.88 -18.45
N GLU A 21 15.74 -20.65 -17.98
CA GLU A 21 16.01 -20.88 -16.57
C GLU A 21 16.97 -19.82 -15.99
N GLN A 22 17.63 -19.05 -16.85
CA GLN A 22 18.46 -17.92 -16.44
C GLN A 22 17.61 -16.77 -15.90
N LEU A 23 18.23 -15.86 -15.13
CA LEU A 23 17.55 -14.77 -14.42
C LEU A 23 16.56 -14.01 -15.31
N PHE A 24 17.00 -13.52 -16.47
CA PHE A 24 16.14 -12.76 -17.38
C PHE A 24 15.10 -13.62 -18.10
N GLY A 25 15.39 -14.90 -18.33
CA GLY A 25 14.42 -15.86 -18.87
C GLY A 25 13.25 -16.07 -17.91
N VAL A 26 13.56 -16.32 -16.63
CA VAL A 26 12.56 -16.48 -15.56
C VAL A 26 11.77 -15.20 -15.33
N ILE A 27 12.44 -14.04 -15.30
CA ILE A 27 11.75 -12.74 -15.20
C ILE A 27 10.74 -12.57 -16.33
N GLY A 28 11.14 -12.83 -17.58
CA GLY A 28 10.26 -12.71 -18.73
C GLY A 28 9.04 -13.63 -18.67
N GLN A 29 9.22 -14.87 -18.22
CA GLN A 29 8.12 -15.83 -18.03
C GLN A 29 7.14 -15.38 -16.95
N LEU A 30 7.65 -15.01 -15.77
CA LEU A 30 6.82 -14.56 -14.66
C LEU A 30 6.08 -13.26 -14.99
N GLN A 31 6.75 -12.32 -15.66
CA GLN A 31 6.12 -11.07 -16.09
C GLN A 31 4.97 -11.34 -17.07
N LYS A 32 5.15 -12.29 -18.00
CA LYS A 32 4.09 -12.73 -18.91
C LYS A 32 2.95 -13.41 -18.16
N GLU A 33 3.25 -14.32 -17.24
CA GLU A 33 2.26 -15.06 -16.46
C GLU A 33 1.45 -14.15 -15.55
N PHE A 34 2.08 -13.15 -14.92
CA PHE A 34 1.38 -12.21 -14.05
C PHE A 34 0.63 -11.11 -14.81
N SER A 35 0.95 -10.86 -16.09
CA SER A 35 0.28 -9.83 -16.90
C SER A 35 -1.24 -10.04 -17.06
N VAL A 36 -1.73 -11.28 -16.88
CA VAL A 36 -3.16 -11.59 -16.99
C VAL A 36 -3.94 -11.38 -15.69
N ILE A 37 -3.24 -11.18 -14.56
CA ILE A 37 -3.87 -10.97 -13.25
C ILE A 37 -4.51 -9.58 -13.22
N LYS A 38 -5.84 -9.55 -13.13
CA LYS A 38 -6.61 -8.31 -13.00
C LYS A 38 -6.71 -7.90 -11.52
N GLY A 39 -6.59 -6.61 -11.25
CA GLY A 39 -6.74 -6.06 -9.89
C GLY A 39 -5.45 -5.97 -9.07
N ALA A 40 -4.31 -6.39 -9.61
CA ALA A 40 -2.99 -6.21 -9.00
C ALA A 40 -1.97 -5.77 -10.07
N ASN A 41 -1.08 -4.85 -9.70
CA ASN A 41 0.09 -4.52 -10.52
C ASN A 41 1.28 -5.30 -9.99
N ILE A 42 1.73 -6.30 -10.74
CA ILE A 42 2.84 -7.17 -10.36
C ILE A 42 4.02 -6.89 -11.28
N VAL A 43 5.17 -6.59 -10.69
CA VAL A 43 6.43 -6.35 -11.42
C VAL A 43 7.48 -7.28 -10.87
N VAL A 44 8.19 -7.97 -11.78
CA VAL A 44 9.29 -8.87 -11.45
C VAL A 44 10.58 -8.15 -11.82
N VAL A 45 11.39 -7.86 -10.82
CA VAL A 45 12.62 -7.07 -10.97
C VAL A 45 13.84 -7.90 -10.53
N PRO A 46 14.99 -7.74 -11.20
CA PRO A 46 16.22 -8.35 -10.72
C PRO A 46 16.67 -7.70 -9.40
N PRO A 47 17.38 -8.43 -8.54
CA PRO A 47 17.99 -7.85 -7.34
C PRO A 47 18.99 -6.74 -7.71
N PRO A 48 19.22 -5.76 -6.83
CA PRO A 48 20.23 -4.73 -7.03
C PRO A 48 21.64 -5.35 -7.11
N ALA A 49 22.51 -4.78 -7.94
CA ALA A 49 23.89 -5.25 -8.08
C ALA A 49 24.71 -5.12 -6.78
N ILE A 50 24.41 -4.10 -5.98
CA ILE A 50 25.00 -3.89 -4.66
C ILE A 50 23.85 -3.79 -3.65
N PRO A 51 23.74 -4.74 -2.70
CA PRO A 51 22.75 -4.67 -1.63
C PRO A 51 22.86 -3.35 -0.85
N GLY A 52 21.73 -2.67 -0.62
CA GLY A 52 21.65 -1.44 0.17
C GLY A 52 21.63 -0.12 -0.63
N LEU A 53 21.88 -0.15 -1.95
CA LEU A 53 21.78 1.04 -2.83
C LEU A 53 20.38 1.26 -3.44
N GLY A 54 19.46 0.31 -3.23
CA GLY A 54 18.09 0.36 -3.70
C GLY A 54 17.49 -1.04 -3.79
N ASN A 55 16.16 -1.14 -3.89
CA ASN A 55 15.47 -2.45 -4.00
C ASN A 55 15.36 -2.95 -5.44
N THR A 56 15.68 -2.10 -6.43
CA THR A 56 15.57 -2.39 -7.86
C THR A 56 16.79 -1.86 -8.59
N GLY A 57 17.28 -2.58 -9.61
CA GLY A 57 18.21 -2.01 -10.59
C GLY A 57 17.53 -0.95 -11.46
N GLY A 58 18.31 0.02 -11.98
CA GLY A 58 17.82 1.08 -12.87
C GLY A 58 17.90 2.48 -12.25
N PHE A 59 16.99 3.37 -12.64
CA PHE A 59 16.86 4.72 -12.10
C PHE A 59 15.52 4.89 -11.39
N SER A 60 15.46 5.85 -10.46
CA SER A 60 14.22 6.28 -9.81
C SER A 60 13.91 7.73 -10.19
N PHE A 61 12.63 8.04 -10.35
CA PHE A 61 12.18 9.39 -10.67
C PHE A 61 10.99 9.77 -9.78
N MET A 62 11.04 10.97 -9.21
CA MET A 62 9.94 11.53 -8.42
C MET A 62 9.22 12.56 -9.28
N LEU A 63 7.97 12.28 -9.66
CA LEU A 63 7.12 13.27 -10.29
C LEU A 63 6.42 14.09 -9.20
N GLU A 64 6.58 15.40 -9.25
CA GLU A 64 6.03 16.31 -8.24
C GLU A 64 4.93 17.18 -8.83
N GLN A 65 3.77 17.23 -8.16
CA GLN A 65 2.77 18.26 -8.40
C GLN A 65 3.12 19.51 -7.57
N ARG A 66 3.52 20.59 -8.24
CA ARG A 66 3.91 21.85 -7.59
C ARG A 66 2.75 22.82 -7.35
N GLU A 67 1.66 22.65 -8.09
CA GLU A 67 0.46 23.46 -7.92
C GLU A 67 -0.46 22.88 -6.84
N SER A 68 -1.13 23.76 -6.11
CA SER A 68 -2.11 23.38 -5.09
C SER A 68 -3.44 22.98 -5.73
N SER A 69 -3.46 21.87 -6.47
CA SER A 69 -4.70 21.22 -6.90
C SER A 69 -5.08 20.10 -5.93
N PRO A 70 -6.31 20.10 -5.39
CA PRO A 70 -6.80 19.00 -4.53
C PRO A 70 -7.13 17.74 -5.34
N ASP A 71 -7.12 17.79 -6.67
CA ASP A 71 -7.51 16.66 -7.51
C ASP A 71 -6.36 15.68 -7.75
N ILE A 72 -6.24 14.73 -6.82
CA ILE A 72 -5.26 13.63 -6.90
C ILE A 72 -5.51 12.69 -8.09
N LYS A 73 -6.71 12.66 -8.68
CA LYS A 73 -7.00 11.84 -9.87
C LYS A 73 -6.44 12.49 -11.13
N ALA A 74 -6.47 13.82 -11.20
CA ALA A 74 -5.78 14.54 -12.27
C ALA A 74 -4.27 14.26 -12.24
N PHE A 75 -3.67 14.21 -11.05
CA PHE A 75 -2.27 13.81 -10.90
C PHE A 75 -2.00 12.37 -11.38
N GLU A 76 -2.85 11.40 -11.01
CA GLU A 76 -2.74 10.02 -11.51
C GLU A 76 -2.78 9.97 -13.05
N ALA A 77 -3.62 10.77 -13.70
CA ALA A 77 -3.66 10.85 -15.16
C ALA A 77 -2.35 11.37 -15.76
N VAL A 78 -1.72 12.38 -15.15
CA VAL A 78 -0.41 12.91 -15.57
C VAL A 78 0.69 11.86 -15.38
N VAL A 79 0.72 11.20 -14.22
CA VAL A 79 1.67 10.11 -13.94
C VAL A 79 1.55 9.00 -14.98
N ASN A 80 0.32 8.55 -15.29
CA ASN A 80 0.09 7.50 -16.28
C ASN A 80 0.52 7.92 -17.69
N LYS A 81 0.29 9.19 -18.07
CA LYS A 81 0.76 9.74 -19.35
C LYS A 81 2.29 9.76 -19.40
N PHE A 82 2.94 10.18 -18.32
CA PHE A 82 4.41 10.20 -18.22
C PHE A 82 5.00 8.78 -18.36
N VAL A 83 4.47 7.82 -17.61
CA VAL A 83 4.90 6.41 -17.69
C VAL A 83 4.64 5.83 -19.09
N GLY A 84 3.49 6.13 -19.69
CA GLY A 84 3.17 5.71 -21.06
C GLY A 84 4.16 6.27 -22.09
N ALA A 85 4.51 7.55 -22.00
CA ALA A 85 5.49 8.18 -22.88
C ALA A 85 6.91 7.63 -22.65
N ALA A 86 7.29 7.37 -21.40
CA ALA A 86 8.58 6.75 -21.07
C ALA A 86 8.72 5.36 -21.70
N ASN A 87 7.65 4.55 -21.67
CA ASN A 87 7.65 3.22 -22.29
C ASN A 87 7.67 3.24 -23.83
N GLN A 88 7.52 4.40 -24.48
CA GLN A 88 7.70 4.52 -25.94
C GLN A 88 9.16 4.79 -26.33
N ARG A 89 10.04 5.05 -25.35
CA ARG A 89 11.44 5.37 -25.57
C ARG A 89 12.26 4.08 -25.65
N PRO A 90 13.00 3.80 -26.75
CA PRO A 90 13.79 2.59 -26.88
C PRO A 90 14.94 2.49 -25.84
N GLU A 91 15.35 3.62 -25.27
CA GLU A 91 16.38 3.68 -24.23
C GLU A 91 15.87 3.24 -22.85
N ILE A 92 14.55 3.12 -22.67
CA ILE A 92 13.90 2.74 -21.41
C ILE A 92 13.32 1.33 -21.56
N GLY A 93 13.86 0.37 -20.79
CA GLY A 93 13.38 -1.02 -20.84
C GLY A 93 11.93 -1.17 -20.35
N ALA A 94 11.64 -0.69 -19.13
CA ALA A 94 10.28 -0.65 -18.59
C ALA A 94 10.16 0.42 -17.50
N ALA A 95 9.21 1.33 -17.66
CA ALA A 95 8.79 2.29 -16.65
C ALA A 95 7.46 1.86 -16.03
N TYR A 96 7.35 1.96 -14.71
CA TYR A 96 6.14 1.63 -13.95
C TYR A 96 5.99 2.53 -12.72
N THR A 97 4.79 2.53 -12.16
CA THR A 97 4.48 3.21 -10.90
C THR A 97 3.50 2.36 -10.09
N PHE A 98 3.62 2.41 -8.76
CA PHE A 98 2.63 1.83 -7.85
C PHE A 98 1.62 2.88 -7.34
N PHE A 99 1.78 4.13 -7.75
CA PHE A 99 0.86 5.19 -7.37
C PHE A 99 -0.53 4.95 -7.99
N THR A 100 -1.57 5.05 -7.16
CA THR A 100 -2.95 5.08 -7.65
C THR A 100 -3.84 5.95 -6.77
N ALA A 101 -4.71 6.71 -7.41
CA ALA A 101 -5.73 7.54 -6.78
C ALA A 101 -7.08 6.81 -6.66
N LYS A 102 -7.14 5.52 -7.03
CA LYS A 102 -8.38 4.73 -7.11
C LYS A 102 -8.66 3.88 -5.87
N THR A 103 -7.85 4.02 -4.82
CA THR A 103 -8.09 3.31 -3.56
C THR A 103 -9.41 3.80 -2.97
N PRO A 104 -10.44 2.94 -2.80
CA PRO A 104 -11.70 3.35 -2.22
C PRO A 104 -11.49 3.75 -0.75
N GLY A 105 -12.20 4.79 -0.32
CA GLY A 105 -12.19 5.27 1.05
C GLY A 105 -13.56 5.78 1.45
N TYR A 106 -13.83 5.75 2.76
CA TYR A 106 -15.06 6.28 3.34
C TYR A 106 -14.78 7.64 3.98
N GLN A 107 -15.57 8.65 3.63
CA GLN A 107 -15.58 9.94 4.33
C GLN A 107 -16.70 9.92 5.36
N LEU A 108 -16.33 9.94 6.64
CA LEU A 108 -17.28 10.02 7.75
C LEU A 108 -17.48 11.48 8.16
N THR A 109 -18.75 11.90 8.24
CA THR A 109 -19.13 13.24 8.69
C THR A 109 -19.99 13.13 9.94
N VAL A 110 -19.52 13.70 11.04
CA VAL A 110 -20.26 13.75 12.31
C VAL A 110 -21.19 14.95 12.30
N ASP A 111 -22.48 14.72 12.55
CA ASP A 111 -23.44 15.80 12.79
C ASP A 111 -23.20 16.45 14.15
N ARG A 112 -22.56 17.61 14.11
CA ARG A 112 -22.21 18.38 15.30
C ARG A 112 -23.41 18.99 16.00
N GLN A 113 -24.47 19.33 15.27
CA GLN A 113 -25.68 19.91 15.85
C GLN A 113 -26.43 18.85 16.63
N GLN A 114 -26.56 17.65 16.06
CA GLN A 114 -27.21 16.53 16.72
C GLN A 114 -26.44 16.07 17.96
N ALA A 115 -25.10 15.95 17.87
CA ALA A 115 -24.27 15.60 19.03
C ALA A 115 -24.47 16.58 20.20
N LYS A 116 -24.50 17.90 19.90
CA LYS A 116 -24.75 18.94 20.91
C LYS A 116 -26.14 18.84 21.53
N LYS A 117 -27.18 18.55 20.73
CA LYS A 117 -28.56 18.37 21.24
C LYS A 117 -28.67 17.17 22.18
N LEU A 118 -27.95 16.09 21.90
CA LEU A 118 -27.91 14.89 22.74
C LEU A 118 -26.96 15.01 23.94
N GLY A 119 -26.24 16.14 24.09
CA GLY A 119 -25.28 16.35 25.17
C GLY A 119 -23.99 15.51 25.03
N VAL A 120 -23.71 14.95 23.85
CA VAL A 120 -22.54 14.11 23.60
C VAL A 120 -21.35 14.98 23.16
N PRO A 121 -20.23 15.00 23.91
CA PRO A 121 -19.04 15.73 23.51
C PRO A 121 -18.45 15.17 22.20
N LEU A 122 -18.11 16.05 21.26
CA LEU A 122 -17.47 15.65 20.00
C LEU A 122 -16.15 14.90 20.23
N THR A 123 -15.42 15.27 21.29
CA THR A 123 -14.18 14.59 21.71
C THR A 123 -14.41 13.11 21.99
N ASN A 124 -15.54 12.74 22.60
CA ASN A 124 -15.84 11.35 22.91
C ASN A 124 -16.12 10.57 21.62
N ILE A 125 -16.85 11.18 20.67
CA ILE A 125 -17.14 10.56 19.37
C ILE A 125 -15.85 10.28 18.61
N PHE A 126 -14.98 11.28 18.47
CA PHE A 126 -13.72 11.11 17.75
C PHE A 126 -12.76 10.15 18.46
N SER A 127 -12.70 10.16 19.80
CA SER A 127 -11.87 9.22 20.58
C SER A 127 -12.34 7.78 20.44
N ALA A 128 -13.66 7.55 20.49
CA ALA A 128 -14.25 6.23 20.31
C ALA A 128 -13.98 5.69 18.88
N MET A 129 -14.21 6.51 17.85
CA MET A 129 -13.90 6.11 16.47
C MET A 129 -12.40 5.83 16.28
N SER A 130 -11.53 6.68 16.83
CA SER A 130 -10.08 6.49 16.74
C SER A 130 -9.63 5.21 17.43
N THR A 131 -10.16 4.91 18.61
CA THR A 131 -9.82 3.68 19.36
C THR A 131 -10.35 2.44 18.64
N TYR A 132 -11.63 2.43 18.27
CA TYR A 132 -12.28 1.25 17.73
C TYR A 132 -11.80 0.89 16.32
N LEU A 133 -11.59 1.88 15.44
CA LEU A 133 -11.12 1.65 14.07
C LEU A 133 -9.59 1.63 13.98
N GLY A 134 -8.93 2.59 14.61
CA GLY A 134 -7.51 2.88 14.43
C GLY A 134 -6.57 2.27 15.47
N SER A 135 -7.13 1.65 16.53
CA SER A 135 -6.43 1.25 17.75
C SER A 135 -5.88 2.44 18.56
N THR A 136 -5.67 2.23 19.85
CA THR A 136 -5.07 3.23 20.74
C THR A 136 -4.10 2.54 21.69
N TYR A 137 -2.91 3.11 21.80
CA TYR A 137 -1.95 2.69 22.81
C TYR A 137 -2.41 3.10 24.20
N VAL A 138 -2.36 2.16 25.14
CA VAL A 138 -2.76 2.41 26.52
C VAL A 138 -1.53 2.57 27.40
N ASN A 139 -0.67 1.55 27.45
CA ASN A 139 0.54 1.49 28.26
C ASN A 139 1.41 0.29 27.85
N ASP A 140 2.50 0.05 28.56
CA ASP A 140 3.32 -1.15 28.43
C ASP A 140 3.19 -2.03 29.68
N PHE A 141 3.39 -3.34 29.52
CA PHE A 141 3.55 -4.27 30.64
C PHE A 141 4.75 -5.19 30.42
N THR A 142 5.36 -5.65 31.50
CA THR A 142 6.52 -6.56 31.44
C THR A 142 6.08 -8.00 31.65
N LYS A 143 6.51 -8.90 30.77
CA LYS A 143 6.34 -10.35 30.90
C LYS A 143 7.61 -11.05 30.42
N TYR A 144 8.12 -12.02 31.18
CA TYR A 144 9.37 -12.73 30.86
C TYR A 144 10.58 -11.81 30.59
N GLY A 145 10.69 -10.70 31.33
CA GLY A 145 11.77 -9.72 31.17
C GLY A 145 11.72 -8.89 29.88
N ARG A 146 10.60 -8.96 29.14
CA ARG A 146 10.35 -8.15 27.94
C ARG A 146 9.17 -7.23 28.17
N ASN A 147 9.27 -6.01 27.65
CA ASN A 147 8.16 -5.05 27.65
C ASN A 147 7.29 -5.28 26.41
N PHE A 148 5.97 -5.32 26.63
CA PHE A 148 4.96 -5.51 25.61
C PHE A 148 4.01 -4.31 25.60
N ARG A 149 3.67 -3.88 24.40
CA ARG A 149 2.74 -2.77 24.17
C ARG A 149 1.31 -3.24 24.36
N VAL A 150 0.53 -2.53 25.17
CA VAL A 150 -0.92 -2.72 25.30
C VAL A 150 -1.62 -1.78 24.34
N VAL A 151 -2.43 -2.35 23.45
CA VAL A 151 -3.26 -1.62 22.49
C VAL A 151 -4.71 -2.01 22.68
N ALA A 152 -5.59 -1.02 22.70
CA ALA A 152 -7.03 -1.20 22.67
C ALA A 152 -7.52 -1.02 21.23
N GLN A 153 -8.35 -1.93 20.75
CA GLN A 153 -9.01 -1.85 19.45
C GLN A 153 -10.30 -2.65 19.50
N ALA A 154 -11.31 -2.27 18.70
CA ALA A 154 -12.46 -3.14 18.54
C ALA A 154 -12.05 -4.45 17.84
N ASP A 155 -12.70 -5.55 18.21
CA ASP A 155 -12.49 -6.83 17.53
C ASP A 155 -12.83 -6.68 16.04
N THR A 156 -12.15 -7.47 15.22
CA THR A 156 -12.21 -7.46 13.76
C THR A 156 -13.64 -7.51 13.26
N PHE A 157 -14.51 -8.36 13.83
CA PHE A 157 -15.92 -8.47 13.43
C PHE A 157 -16.71 -7.17 13.57
N TYR A 158 -16.32 -6.26 14.47
CA TYR A 158 -16.99 -4.98 14.70
C TYR A 158 -16.37 -3.81 13.94
N ARG A 159 -15.38 -4.06 13.06
CA ARG A 159 -14.71 -3.01 12.27
C ARG A 159 -14.36 -3.41 10.84
N GLN A 160 -14.91 -4.53 10.36
CA GLN A 160 -14.66 -5.05 9.00
C GLN A 160 -15.41 -4.27 7.92
N ASP A 161 -16.62 -3.80 8.22
CA ASP A 161 -17.48 -3.09 7.28
C ASP A 161 -18.01 -1.78 7.87
N ILE A 162 -18.36 -0.83 7.00
CA ILE A 162 -18.92 0.47 7.37
C ILE A 162 -20.21 0.33 8.17
N THR A 163 -21.00 -0.72 7.94
CA THR A 163 -22.24 -0.96 8.70
C THR A 163 -21.98 -1.26 10.18
N ALA A 164 -20.80 -1.78 10.53
CA ALA A 164 -20.42 -2.06 11.92
C ALA A 164 -20.27 -0.80 12.78
N LEU A 165 -20.08 0.38 12.16
CA LEU A 165 -20.10 1.66 12.87
C LEU A 165 -21.40 1.90 13.62
N LYS A 166 -22.52 1.31 13.19
CA LYS A 166 -23.81 1.43 13.87
C LYS A 166 -23.82 0.77 15.25
N SER A 167 -22.86 -0.11 15.52
CA SER A 167 -22.67 -0.77 16.82
C SER A 167 -21.81 0.04 17.78
N PHE A 168 -21.31 1.21 17.36
CA PHE A 168 -20.50 2.08 18.22
C PHE A 168 -21.41 3.04 18.97
N TYR A 169 -21.32 3.01 20.30
CA TYR A 169 -22.05 3.88 21.19
C TYR A 169 -21.06 4.75 21.97
N VAL A 170 -21.47 5.99 22.23
CA VAL A 170 -20.67 7.05 22.87
C VAL A 170 -21.57 7.81 23.84
#